data_AF-A0A2D5HPU7-F1
#
_entry.id   AF-A0A2D5HPU7-F1
#
_cell.length_a   1.000
_cell.length_b   1.000
_cell.length_c   1.000
_cell.angle_alpha   90.00
_cell.angle_beta   90.00
_cell.angle_gamma   90.00
#
_symmetry.space_group_name_H-M   'P 1'
#
loop_
_entity.id
_entity.type
_entity.pdbx_description
1 polymer ?
#
loop_
_entity_poly.entity_id
_entity_poly.type
_entity_poly.pdbx_seq_one_letter_code
_entity_poly.pdbx_strand_id
1 'polypeptide(L)'
;MTLNKDEIKIVFGLVALALLTRFLPHPPNFAPITGIALFTGFNFTNKRLALFIPLFCMLITDFFLGFHSLVPIIYSCFILISFIGFKAKSLSLLTVIGASFSFFIISNLGVWYLSYPKDLNGLISCFVL
;
A
#
# COMPACT_ATOMS: atom_id res chain seq x y z
N MET A 1 23.65 -8.36 -4.87
CA MET A 1 22.99 -8.71 -6.15
C MET A 1 22.40 -7.44 -6.71
N THR A 2 22.92 -6.98 -7.85
CA THR A 2 22.71 -5.63 -8.40
C THR A 2 21.42 -5.56 -9.20
N LEU A 3 20.54 -4.62 -8.86
CA LEU A 3 19.38 -4.25 -9.68
C LEU A 3 19.86 -3.86 -11.09
N ASN A 4 19.09 -4.21 -12.12
CA ASN A 4 19.42 -3.77 -13.47
C ASN A 4 19.19 -2.25 -13.61
N LYS A 5 19.90 -1.58 -14.52
CA LYS A 5 19.82 -0.11 -14.67
C LYS A 5 18.39 0.39 -14.92
N ASP A 6 17.59 -0.40 -15.65
CA ASP A 6 16.19 -0.04 -15.95
C ASP A 6 15.27 -0.25 -14.75
N GLU A 7 15.49 -1.31 -13.96
CA GLU A 7 14.76 -1.53 -12.71
C GLU A 7 15.02 -0.37 -11.74
N ILE A 8 16.27 0.08 -11.60
CA ILE A 8 16.64 1.21 -10.74
C ILE A 8 15.89 2.48 -11.15
N LYS A 9 15.81 2.79 -12.45
CA LYS A 9 15.08 3.96 -12.95
C LYS A 9 13.59 3.87 -12.64
N ILE A 10 12.99 2.69 -12.84
CA ILE A 10 11.56 2.46 -12.53
C ILE A 10 11.31 2.62 -11.03
N VAL A 11 12.15 2.01 -10.17
CA VAL A 11 12.06 2.20 -8.70
C VAL A 11 12.10 3.69 -8.37
N PHE A 12 13.11 4.41 -8.87
CA PHE A 12 13.29 5.82 -8.53
C PHE A 12 12.10 6.68 -8.95
N GLY A 13 11.55 6.42 -10.15
CA GLY A 13 10.34 7.09 -10.64
C GLY A 13 9.10 6.77 -9.78
N LEU A 14 8.91 5.51 -9.41
CA LEU A 14 7.79 5.09 -8.55
C LEU A 14 7.91 5.68 -7.14
N VAL A 15 9.12 5.69 -6.55
CA VAL A 15 9.38 6.32 -5.25
C VAL A 15 9.09 7.82 -5.31
N ALA A 16 9.59 8.53 -6.34
CA ALA A 16 9.34 9.95 -6.49
C ALA A 16 7.83 10.25 -6.58
N LEU A 17 7.09 9.47 -7.37
CA LEU A 17 5.63 9.60 -7.47
C LEU A 17 4.92 9.34 -6.14
N ALA A 18 5.34 8.32 -5.39
CA ALA A 18 4.78 8.00 -4.07
C ALA A 18 5.00 9.14 -3.07
N LEU A 19 6.20 9.72 -3.05
CA LEU A 19 6.52 10.84 -2.18
C LEU A 19 5.68 12.07 -2.55
N LEU A 20 5.68 12.47 -3.83
CA LEU A 20 4.95 13.65 -4.30
C LEU A 20 3.46 13.57 -3.98
N THR A 21 2.84 12.42 -4.23
CA THR A 21 1.41 12.23 -3.96
C THR A 21 1.07 12.20 -2.47
N ARG A 22 1.98 11.72 -1.60
CA ARG A 22 1.76 11.71 -0.15
C ARG A 22 1.97 13.06 0.53
N PHE A 23 2.76 13.95 -0.08
CA PHE A 23 2.93 15.33 0.40
C PHE A 23 1.85 16.29 -0.12
N LEU A 24 1.20 15.94 -1.23
CA LEU A 24 0.02 16.67 -1.70
C LEU A 24 -1.20 16.35 -0.83
N PRO A 25 -2.18 17.27 -0.70
CA PRO A 25 -3.44 16.97 -0.05
C PRO A 25 -4.17 15.89 -0.86
N HIS A 26 -4.11 14.65 -0.36
CA HIS A 26 -4.78 13.51 -0.93
C HIS A 26 -5.77 12.93 0.09
N PRO A 27 -6.86 12.29 -0.35
CA PRO A 27 -7.73 11.56 0.56
C PRO A 27 -6.93 10.48 1.30
N PRO A 28 -7.19 10.25 2.60
CA PRO A 28 -6.56 9.16 3.34
C PRO A 28 -6.79 7.85 2.59
N ASN A 29 -5.77 6.99 2.53
CA ASN A 29 -5.81 5.69 1.85
C ASN A 29 -5.89 5.73 0.31
N PHE A 30 -5.98 6.90 -0.33
CA PHE A 30 -5.90 7.05 -1.79
C PHE A 30 -4.48 7.45 -2.21
N ALA A 31 -3.56 6.49 -2.22
CA ALA A 31 -2.17 6.72 -2.59
C ALA A 31 -1.69 5.76 -3.70
N PRO A 32 -0.84 6.21 -4.65
CA PRO A 32 -0.26 5.36 -5.70
C PRO A 32 0.56 4.18 -5.17
N ILE A 33 0.92 4.22 -3.88
CA ILE A 33 1.77 3.24 -3.24
C ILE A 33 1.18 1.83 -3.22
N THR A 34 -0.14 1.68 -3.33
CA THR A 34 -0.82 0.38 -3.50
C THR A 34 -0.49 -0.25 -4.84
N GLY A 35 -0.52 0.56 -5.90
CA GLY A 35 -0.09 0.13 -7.24
C GLY A 35 1.40 -0.20 -7.29
N ILE A 36 2.22 0.60 -6.59
CA ILE A 36 3.67 0.34 -6.48
C ILE A 36 3.92 -1.00 -5.79
N ALA A 37 3.30 -1.26 -4.65
CA ALA A 37 3.48 -2.52 -3.92
C ALA A 37 3.07 -3.74 -4.75
N LEU A 38 1.97 -3.64 -5.51
CA LEU A 38 1.54 -4.71 -6.41
C LEU A 38 2.53 -4.89 -7.58
N PHE A 39 2.97 -3.79 -8.19
CA PHE A 39 3.86 -3.79 -9.34
C PHE A 39 5.26 -4.30 -8.98
N THR A 40 5.85 -3.83 -7.88
CA THR A 40 7.15 -4.31 -7.41
C THR A 40 7.03 -5.77 -6.99
N GLY A 41 5.94 -6.15 -6.33
CA GLY A 41 5.64 -7.55 -6.01
C GLY A 41 5.59 -8.46 -7.24
N PHE A 42 4.99 -8.01 -8.34
CA PHE A 42 4.86 -8.82 -9.55
C PHE A 42 6.15 -8.87 -10.41
N ASN A 43 6.82 -7.73 -10.59
CA ASN A 43 7.92 -7.63 -11.58
C ASN A 43 9.30 -7.97 -11.03
N PHE A 44 9.54 -7.81 -9.73
CA PHE A 44 10.90 -7.92 -9.20
C PHE A 44 11.20 -9.37 -8.89
N THR A 45 12.30 -9.89 -9.45
CA THR A 45 12.80 -11.23 -9.13
C THR A 45 13.20 -11.36 -7.66
N ASN A 46 13.70 -10.29 -7.04
CA ASN A 46 14.05 -10.27 -5.64
C ASN A 46 12.87 -9.84 -4.75
N LYS A 47 12.21 -10.83 -4.15
CA LYS A 47 11.06 -10.64 -3.24
C LYS A 47 11.37 -9.73 -2.04
N ARG A 48 12.61 -9.73 -1.54
CA ARG A 48 13.00 -8.85 -0.42
C ARG A 48 12.97 -7.38 -0.83
N LEU A 49 13.51 -7.06 -2.01
CA LEU A 49 13.49 -5.69 -2.54
C LEU A 49 12.08 -5.24 -2.88
N ALA A 50 11.30 -6.11 -3.50
CA ALA A 50 9.92 -5.85 -3.87
C ALA A 50 9.04 -5.40 -2.69
N LEU A 51 9.28 -6.00 -1.51
CA LEU A 51 8.59 -5.67 -0.26
C LEU A 51 9.25 -4.50 0.47
N PHE A 52 10.58 -4.38 0.40
CA PHE A 52 11.32 -3.28 1.01
C PHE A 52 10.96 -1.92 0.42
N ILE A 53 10.83 -1.81 -0.91
CA ILE A 53 10.55 -0.55 -1.60
C ILE A 53 9.28 0.15 -1.08
N PRO A 54 8.08 -0.47 -1.13
CA PRO A 54 6.87 0.20 -0.65
C PRO A 54 6.92 0.50 0.85
N LEU A 55 7.45 -0.40 1.67
CA LEU A 55 7.55 -0.18 3.12
C LEU A 55 8.54 0.92 3.49
N PHE A 56 9.66 1.03 2.79
CA PHE A 56 10.63 2.08 3.00
C PHE A 56 10.06 3.45 2.62
N CYS A 57 9.33 3.53 1.50
CA CYS A 57 8.61 4.75 1.13
C CYS A 57 7.60 5.18 2.19
N MET A 58 6.82 4.22 2.72
CA MET A 58 5.92 4.50 3.82
C MET A 58 6.65 5.03 5.05
N LEU A 59 7.72 4.35 5.47
CA LEU A 59 8.47 4.72 6.65
C LEU A 59 9.04 6.14 6.56
N ILE A 60 9.58 6.52 5.39
CA ILE A 60 10.04 7.89 5.15
C ILE A 60 8.87 8.86 5.25
N THR A 61 7.76 8.59 4.55
CA THR A 61 6.62 9.53 4.54
C THR A 61 5.94 9.66 5.89
N ASP A 62 5.77 8.58 6.65
CA ASP A 62 5.19 8.59 8.00
C ASP A 62 6.12 9.27 9.01
N PHE A 63 7.44 9.24 8.79
CA PHE A 63 8.37 10.01 9.61
C PHE A 63 8.11 11.52 9.52
N PHE A 64 7.70 12.03 8.35
CA PHE A 64 7.35 13.43 8.16
C PHE A 64 5.89 13.75 8.52
N LEU A 65 4.95 12.84 8.21
CA LEU A 65 3.50 13.02 8.44
C LEU A 65 3.10 12.74 9.91
N GLY A 66 3.90 11.96 10.63
CA GLY A 66 3.62 11.50 11.98
C GLY A 66 3.04 10.08 12.02
N PHE A 67 3.45 9.30 13.04
CA PHE A 67 2.94 7.97 13.28
C PHE A 67 1.60 8.01 14.02
N HIS A 68 0.67 7.14 13.62
CA HIS A 68 -0.66 7.02 14.24
C HIS A 68 -1.04 5.53 14.47
N SER A 69 -2.07 5.26 15.28
CA SER A 69 -2.46 3.90 15.67
C SER A 69 -2.80 2.96 14.51
N LEU A 70 -3.23 3.51 13.37
CA LEU A 70 -3.49 2.75 12.14
C LEU A 70 -2.23 2.29 11.38
N VAL A 71 -1.05 2.85 11.65
CA VAL A 71 0.19 2.56 10.92
C VAL A 71 0.47 1.05 10.81
N PRO A 72 0.45 0.25 11.89
CA PRO A 72 0.74 -1.18 11.79
C PRO A 72 -0.22 -1.94 10.87
N ILE A 73 -1.49 -1.55 10.85
CA ILE A 73 -2.52 -2.15 10.00
C ILE A 73 -2.23 -1.84 8.54
N ILE A 74 -1.96 -0.56 8.24
CA ILE A 74 -1.66 -0.12 6.88
C ILE A 74 -0.39 -0.82 6.35
N TYR A 75 0.67 -0.94 7.15
CA TYR A 75 1.90 -1.65 6.76
C TYR A 75 1.61 -3.12 6.43
N SER A 76 0.76 -3.76 7.24
CA SER A 76 0.34 -5.14 7.00
C SER A 76 -0.43 -5.27 5.69
N CYS A 77 -1.27 -4.29 5.32
CA CYS A 77 -1.94 -4.26 4.03
C CYS A 77 -0.94 -4.20 2.87
N PHE A 78 0.10 -3.37 2.95
CA PHE A 78 1.10 -3.26 1.88
C PHE A 78 1.97 -4.51 1.74
N ILE A 79 2.26 -5.19 2.86
CA ILE A 79 2.87 -6.52 2.85
C ILE A 79 1.96 -7.49 2.10
N LEU A 80 0.66 -7.52 2.43
CA LEU A 80 -0.32 -8.39 1.79
C LEU A 80 -0.45 -8.10 0.29
N ILE A 81 -0.51 -6.82 -0.12
CA ILE A 81 -0.54 -6.42 -1.54
C ILE A 81 0.72 -6.90 -2.28
N SER A 82 1.90 -6.75 -1.66
CA SER A 82 3.15 -7.24 -2.24
C SER A 82 3.12 -8.77 -2.42
N PHE A 83 2.53 -9.49 -1.46
CA PHE A 83 2.30 -10.94 -1.56
C PHE A 83 1.31 -11.33 -2.66
N ILE A 84 0.25 -10.54 -2.87
CA ILE A 84 -0.65 -10.71 -4.01
C ILE A 84 0.14 -10.56 -5.31
N GLY A 85 1.02 -9.55 -5.39
CA GLY A 85 1.95 -9.36 -6.52
C GLY A 85 2.84 -10.58 -6.76
N PHE A 86 3.46 -11.13 -5.71
CA PHE A 86 4.34 -12.31 -5.81
C PHE A 86 3.65 -13.56 -6.35
N LYS A 87 2.35 -13.72 -6.08
CA LYS A 87 1.56 -14.88 -6.49
C LYS A 87 0.77 -14.64 -7.78
N ALA A 88 0.66 -13.39 -8.22
CA ALA A 88 -0.07 -13.05 -9.43
C ALA A 88 0.63 -13.65 -10.66
N LYS A 89 -0.16 -14.24 -11.56
CA LYS A 89 0.35 -14.75 -12.84
C LYS A 89 0.40 -13.65 -13.92
N SER A 90 -0.42 -12.62 -13.76
CA SER A 90 -0.46 -11.44 -14.61
C SER A 90 -1.04 -10.27 -13.82
N LEU A 91 -0.75 -9.04 -14.26
CA LEU A 91 -1.38 -7.81 -13.75
C LEU A 91 -2.75 -7.60 -14.41
N SER A 92 -3.61 -8.61 -14.33
CA SER A 92 -4.97 -8.53 -14.85
C SER A 92 -5.82 -7.55 -14.04
N LEU A 93 -6.92 -7.06 -14.63
CA LEU A 93 -7.88 -6.21 -13.92
C LEU A 93 -8.37 -6.87 -12.62
N LEU A 94 -8.56 -8.19 -12.62
CA LEU A 94 -8.97 -8.95 -11.44
C LEU A 94 -7.94 -8.86 -10.31
N THR A 95 -6.64 -8.94 -10.64
CA THR A 95 -5.55 -8.84 -9.66
C THR A 95 -5.49 -7.46 -9.04
N VAL A 96 -5.64 -6.41 -9.87
CA VAL A 96 -5.63 -5.02 -9.41
C VAL A 96 -6.84 -4.72 -8.54
N ILE A 97 -8.03 -5.13 -8.95
CA ILE A 97 -9.27 -4.98 -8.16
C ILE A 97 -9.15 -5.78 -6.86
N GLY A 98 -8.66 -7.03 -6.91
CA GLY A 98 -8.50 -7.87 -5.72
C GLY A 98 -7.53 -7.27 -4.70
N ALA A 99 -6.40 -6.71 -5.14
CA ALA A 99 -5.46 -6.02 -4.26
C ALA A 99 -6.06 -4.75 -3.65
N SER A 100 -6.72 -3.94 -4.47
CA SER A 100 -7.36 -2.69 -4.02
C SER A 100 -8.50 -2.96 -3.05
N PHE A 101 -9.33 -3.96 -3.32
CA PHE A 101 -10.45 -4.36 -2.48
C PHE A 101 -9.98 -4.96 -1.14
N SER A 102 -8.91 -5.76 -1.17
CA SER A 102 -8.29 -6.30 0.03
C SER A 102 -7.76 -5.18 0.94
N PHE A 103 -7.06 -4.20 0.35
CA PHE A 103 -6.60 -3.02 1.07
C PHE A 103 -7.77 -2.22 1.65
N PHE A 104 -8.80 -1.95 0.85
CA PHE A 104 -9.98 -1.20 1.28
C PHE A 104 -10.69 -1.87 2.47
N ILE A 105 -10.88 -3.19 2.44
CA ILE A 105 -11.51 -3.91 3.56
C ILE A 105 -10.64 -3.85 4.81
N ILE A 106 -9.36 -4.21 4.71
CA ILE A 106 -8.52 -4.36 5.90
C ILE A 106 -8.24 -3.00 6.55
N SER A 107 -8.00 -1.96 5.75
CA SER A 107 -7.78 -0.61 6.26
C SER A 107 -9.02 -0.07 7.00
N ASN A 108 -10.21 -0.18 6.42
CA ASN A 108 -11.45 0.30 7.04
C ASN A 108 -11.86 -0.53 8.26
N LEU A 109 -11.64 -1.84 8.27
CA LEU A 109 -11.80 -2.65 9.48
C LEU A 109 -10.84 -2.21 10.59
N GLY A 110 -9.62 -1.80 10.23
CA GLY A 110 -8.68 -1.22 11.16
C GLY A 110 -9.17 0.10 11.76
N VAL A 111 -9.72 0.99 10.92
CA VAL A 111 -10.33 2.24 11.38
C VAL A 111 -11.52 1.95 12.30
N TRP A 112 -12.39 1.02 11.91
CA TRP A 112 -13.55 0.62 12.71
C TRP A 112 -13.13 0.17 14.11
N TYR A 113 -12.16 -0.73 14.18
CA TYR A 113 -11.69 -1.29 15.44
C TYR A 113 -11.07 -0.24 16.38
N LEU A 114 -10.39 0.76 15.81
CA LEU A 114 -9.64 1.76 16.58
C LEU A 114 -10.42 3.05 16.89
N SER A 115 -11.35 3.44 16.02
CA SER A 115 -11.92 4.80 16.02
C SER A 115 -13.45 4.85 16.09
N TYR A 116 -14.16 3.75 15.80
CA TYR A 116 -15.63 3.74 15.76
C TYR A 116 -16.24 2.86 16.87
N PRO A 117 -17.52 3.11 17.22
CA PRO A 117 -18.28 2.18 18.05
C PRO A 117 -18.35 0.79 17.43
N LYS A 118 -18.28 -0.24 18.29
CA LYS A 118 -18.30 -1.66 17.89
C LYS A 118 -19.73 -2.17 17.66
N ASP A 119 -20.51 -1.39 16.94
CA ASP A 119 -21.87 -1.70 16.54
C ASP A 119 -21.99 -1.67 15.01
N LEU A 120 -23.18 -2.04 14.51
CA LEU A 120 -23.48 -2.05 13.08
C LEU A 120 -23.38 -0.65 12.46
N ASN A 121 -23.70 0.41 13.21
CA ASN A 121 -23.66 1.77 12.73
C ASN A 121 -22.22 2.25 12.50
N GLY A 122 -21.31 1.94 13.44
CA GLY A 122 -19.88 2.21 13.31
C GLY A 122 -19.26 1.44 12.15
N LEU A 123 -19.68 0.18 11.94
CA LEU A 123 -19.22 -0.63 10.81
C LEU A 123 -19.69 -0.05 9.47
N ILE A 124 -20.95 0.37 9.34
CA ILE A 124 -21.43 0.99 8.09
C ILE A 124 -20.70 2.31 7.84
N SER A 125 -20.53 3.13 8.88
CA SER A 125 -19.89 4.43 8.78
C SER A 125 -18.46 4.34 8.26
N CYS A 126 -17.67 3.38 8.74
CA CYS A 126 -16.27 3.24 8.32
C CYS A 126 -16.08 2.73 6.87
N PHE A 127 -17.14 2.24 6.22
CA PHE A 127 -17.07 1.76 4.83
C PHE A 127 -17.69 2.73 3.82
N VAL A 128 -18.42 3.75 4.29
CA VAL A 128 -19.16 4.70 3.46
C VAL A 128 -18.50 6.08 3.46
N LEU A 129 -17.90 6.50 4.58
CA LEU A 129 -17.12 7.74 4.71
C LEU A 129 -15.64 7.52 4.38
#